data_AF-A0A7X7F3G9-F1
#
_entry.id   AF-A0A7X7F3G9-F1
#
_cell.length_a   1.000
_cell.length_b   1.000
_cell.length_c   1.000
_cell.angle_alpha   90.00
_cell.angle_beta   90.00
_cell.angle_gamma   90.00
#
_symmetry.space_group_name_H-M   'P 1'
#
loop_
_entity.id
_entity.type
_entity.pdbx_description
1 polymer ?
#
loop_
_entity_poly.entity_id
_entity_poly.type
_entity_poly.pdbx_seq_one_letter_code
_entity_poly.pdbx_strand_id
1 'polypeptide(L)'
;MDIRSFKRRVCRFAMMTPALCLLLVIAAWADETSQGDKQGDNAARMPMPVDEDSAAETRWRNKTVQDSRLLDDMENPATWSHVGPGSMEFTTQRCRDGKQSVRLTSPTVLDNVPDICHQRMYGQTLLRRSFAKEDWSGYNRLSFWVYPTLPGFNTICMSVLLLNDGQMEGGPGQPTRGSLHYVLLKPNQWNHVVWEIPHLTRDKVTSVDFIYRLQGNEPGAATTVCYDFDQLEVRGRQIAGNGRFRAAGPIARVAESDPSRRNVPTLVMIR
;
A
#
# COMPACT_ATOMS: atom_id res chain seq x y z
N MET A 1 41.71 82.58 24.10
CA MET A 1 42.53 81.36 24.33
C MET A 1 41.69 80.19 23.86
N ASP A 2 42.06 79.34 22.92
CA ASP A 2 43.35 79.08 22.30
C ASP A 2 43.09 78.44 20.93
N ILE A 3 43.71 78.96 19.86
CA ILE A 3 43.65 78.47 18.46
C ILE A 3 44.62 77.26 18.28
N ARG A 4 44.84 76.51 19.37
CA ARG A 4 45.65 75.30 19.44
C ARG A 4 44.77 74.07 19.60
N SER A 5 44.05 73.67 18.55
CA SER A 5 43.53 72.30 18.50
C SER A 5 43.14 71.77 17.12
N PHE A 6 43.01 72.62 16.08
CA PHE A 6 42.32 72.15 14.86
C PHE A 6 43.08 72.24 13.53
N LYS A 7 44.23 72.91 13.44
CA LYS A 7 44.97 73.00 12.16
C LYS A 7 46.47 73.03 12.40
N ARG A 8 47.15 71.89 12.24
CA ARG A 8 48.60 71.72 11.86
C ARG A 8 49.27 70.41 12.32
N ARG A 9 48.56 69.28 12.42
CA ARG A 9 49.21 67.93 12.38
C ARG A 9 48.57 67.00 11.34
N VAL A 10 48.22 67.58 10.19
CA VAL A 10 48.02 66.83 8.94
C VAL A 10 49.35 66.54 8.22
N CYS A 11 50.47 67.08 8.72
CA CYS A 11 51.81 66.75 8.23
C CYS A 11 52.61 66.02 9.31
N ARG A 12 52.43 64.70 9.40
CA ARG A 12 53.41 63.68 9.87
C ARG A 12 52.67 62.38 10.18
N PHE A 13 52.17 61.72 9.15
CA PHE A 13 52.08 60.26 9.05
C PHE A 13 51.86 59.93 7.57
N ALA A 14 52.73 60.48 6.73
CA ALA A 14 53.00 59.93 5.41
C ALA A 14 54.05 58.84 5.60
N MET A 15 53.89 57.75 4.86
CA MET A 15 54.66 56.50 4.90
C MET A 15 54.22 55.47 5.94
N MET A 16 52.92 55.14 5.97
CA MET A 16 52.59 53.71 5.89
C MET A 16 52.53 53.38 4.40
N THR A 17 53.49 52.58 3.95
CA THR A 17 53.60 52.04 2.60
C THR A 17 52.26 51.43 2.14
N PRO A 18 51.80 51.69 0.90
CA PRO A 18 50.56 51.10 0.36
C PRO A 18 50.59 49.56 0.35
N ALA A 19 51.79 48.96 0.43
CA ALA A 19 51.98 47.52 0.60
C ALA A 19 51.43 46.98 1.94
N LEU A 20 51.45 47.77 3.03
CA LEU A 20 51.03 47.30 4.35
C LEU A 20 49.49 47.31 4.51
N CYS A 21 48.81 48.29 3.88
CA CYS A 21 47.35 48.29 3.80
C CYS A 21 46.82 47.20 2.87
N LEU A 22 47.53 46.89 1.78
CA LEU A 22 47.17 45.79 0.88
C LEU A 22 47.34 44.42 1.58
N LEU A 23 48.40 44.24 2.38
CA LEU A 23 48.61 43.02 3.16
C LEU A 23 47.55 42.81 4.26
N LEU A 24 47.08 43.87 4.93
CA LEU A 24 46.01 43.76 5.93
C LEU A 24 44.64 43.45 5.30
N VAL A 25 44.36 43.97 4.10
CA VAL A 25 43.13 43.63 3.36
C VAL A 25 43.20 42.19 2.82
N ILE A 26 44.35 41.74 2.32
CA ILE A 26 44.53 40.34 1.90
C ILE A 26 44.41 39.38 3.09
N ALA A 27 44.94 39.73 4.27
CA ALA A 27 44.80 38.91 5.47
C ALA A 27 43.34 38.83 5.97
N ALA A 28 42.57 39.92 5.88
CA ALA A 28 41.15 39.92 6.21
C ALA A 28 40.30 39.09 5.23
N TRP A 29 40.62 39.14 3.93
CA TRP A 29 39.99 38.28 2.91
C TRP A 29 40.40 36.79 3.03
N ALA A 30 41.61 36.52 3.52
CA ALA A 30 42.07 35.16 3.77
C ALA A 30 41.44 34.52 5.02
N ASP A 31 41.07 35.33 6.02
CA ASP A 31 40.41 34.84 7.25
C ASP A 31 38.91 34.56 7.00
N GLU A 32 38.25 35.37 6.17
CA GLU A 32 36.83 35.17 5.79
C GLU A 32 36.61 33.96 4.88
N THR A 33 37.65 33.50 4.18
CA THR A 33 37.63 32.25 3.39
C THR A 33 37.99 31.01 4.21
N SER A 34 38.37 31.17 5.48
CA SER A 34 38.69 30.07 6.41
C SER A 34 37.55 29.78 7.42
N GLN A 35 36.36 30.37 7.26
CA GLN A 35 35.15 29.73 7.77
C GLN A 35 34.90 28.52 6.89
N GLY A 36 35.59 27.42 7.21
CA GLY A 36 35.36 26.13 6.61
C GLY A 36 33.87 25.86 6.60
N ASP A 37 33.33 25.68 5.40
CA ASP A 37 32.04 25.04 5.19
C ASP A 37 32.03 23.83 6.11
N LYS A 38 31.22 23.90 7.17
CA LYS A 38 30.75 22.68 7.81
C LYS A 38 29.84 22.07 6.75
N GLN A 39 30.47 21.38 5.81
CA GLN A 39 29.85 20.38 4.97
C GLN A 39 29.14 19.48 5.96
N GLY A 40 27.85 19.75 6.19
CA GLY A 40 27.00 18.87 6.97
C GLY A 40 27.20 17.52 6.32
N ASP A 41 27.64 16.56 7.12
CA ASP A 41 27.92 15.19 6.73
C ASP A 41 26.59 14.56 6.29
N ASN A 42 26.13 14.98 5.10
CA ASN A 42 24.96 14.49 4.43
C ASN A 42 25.41 13.34 3.51
N ALA A 43 26.34 12.52 4.02
CA ALA A 43 26.53 11.18 3.52
C ALA A 43 25.15 10.54 3.57
N ALA A 44 24.59 10.23 2.39
CA ALA A 44 23.26 9.65 2.23
C ALA A 44 23.11 8.51 3.23
N ARG A 45 22.38 8.77 4.31
CA ARG A 45 22.24 7.79 5.38
C ARG A 45 21.42 6.66 4.79
N MET A 46 22.07 5.52 4.57
CA MET A 46 21.41 4.32 4.10
C MET A 46 20.14 4.10 4.94
N PRO A 47 18.98 3.83 4.31
CA PRO A 47 17.76 3.55 5.05
C PRO A 47 18.04 2.49 6.10
N MET A 48 17.45 2.66 7.29
CA MET A 48 17.54 1.63 8.33
C MET A 48 17.02 0.31 7.73
N PRO A 49 17.79 -0.79 7.86
CA PRO A 49 17.34 -2.08 7.36
C PRO A 49 16.03 -2.46 8.05
N VAL A 50 15.12 -3.07 7.29
CA VAL A 50 13.89 -3.62 7.85
C VAL A 50 14.26 -4.83 8.71
N ASP A 51 13.80 -4.83 9.96
CA ASP A 51 13.86 -6.01 10.82
C ASP A 51 12.74 -6.99 10.40
N GLU A 52 13.11 -7.90 9.51
CA GLU A 52 12.22 -8.90 8.93
C GLU A 52 11.66 -9.87 9.98
N ASP A 53 12.41 -10.13 11.06
CA ASP A 53 11.99 -11.07 12.11
C ASP A 53 10.86 -10.50 12.97
N SER A 54 10.85 -9.18 13.19
CA SER A 54 9.77 -8.49 13.89
C SER A 54 8.64 -8.00 12.98
N ALA A 55 8.76 -8.18 11.66
CA ALA A 55 7.74 -7.77 10.70
C ALA A 55 6.41 -8.51 10.89
N ALA A 56 5.30 -7.83 10.56
CA ALA A 56 3.96 -8.42 10.68
C ALA A 56 3.81 -9.68 9.81
N GLU A 57 4.40 -9.68 8.61
CA GLU A 57 4.37 -10.80 7.69
C GLU A 57 5.00 -12.07 8.28
N THR A 58 6.18 -11.95 8.89
CA THR A 58 6.86 -13.06 9.55
C THR A 58 6.02 -13.61 10.70
N ARG A 59 5.44 -12.74 11.53
CA ARG A 59 4.50 -13.16 12.57
C ARG A 59 3.27 -13.88 12.00
N TRP A 60 2.73 -13.43 10.87
CA TRP A 60 1.56 -14.06 10.25
C TRP A 60 1.87 -15.43 9.66
N ARG A 61 3.01 -15.58 8.99
CA ARG A 61 3.50 -16.86 8.43
C ARG A 61 3.74 -17.91 9.51
N ASN A 62 4.34 -17.51 10.63
CA ASN A 62 4.76 -18.44 11.69
C ASN A 62 3.59 -18.93 12.56
N LYS A 63 2.42 -18.29 12.49
CA LYS A 63 1.24 -18.75 13.23
C LYS A 63 0.69 -20.02 12.59
N THR A 64 0.52 -21.06 13.40
CA THR A 64 -0.07 -22.35 13.01
C THR A 64 -1.38 -22.17 12.23
N VAL A 65 -1.44 -22.83 11.08
CA VAL A 65 -2.63 -22.96 10.23
C VAL A 65 -3.31 -24.26 10.62
N GLN A 66 -4.61 -24.21 10.92
CA GLN A 66 -5.37 -25.39 11.36
C GLN A 66 -6.22 -25.97 10.23
N ASP A 67 -6.70 -25.10 9.34
CA ASP A 67 -7.46 -25.50 8.16
C ASP A 67 -7.01 -24.66 6.97
N SER A 68 -7.00 -25.24 5.78
CA SER A 68 -6.57 -24.59 4.54
C SER A 68 -7.36 -25.13 3.37
N ARG A 69 -7.89 -24.21 2.55
CA ARG A 69 -8.60 -24.53 1.32
C ARG A 69 -7.92 -23.83 0.15
N LEU A 70 -7.52 -24.63 -0.83
CA LEU A 70 -7.06 -24.14 -2.13
C LEU A 70 -8.24 -23.52 -2.88
N LEU A 71 -8.08 -22.26 -3.29
CA LEU A 71 -9.07 -21.52 -4.07
C LEU A 71 -8.78 -21.63 -5.58
N ASP A 72 -7.50 -21.57 -5.95
CA ASP A 72 -7.05 -21.69 -7.33
C ASP A 72 -5.55 -22.04 -7.37
N ASP A 73 -5.19 -23.04 -8.18
CA ASP A 73 -3.82 -23.47 -8.49
C ASP A 73 -3.32 -22.91 -9.83
N MET A 74 -4.10 -22.05 -10.48
CA MET A 74 -3.80 -21.39 -11.75
C MET A 74 -3.75 -22.36 -12.94
N GLU A 75 -4.26 -23.57 -12.80
CA GLU A 75 -4.31 -24.57 -13.88
C GLU A 75 -5.56 -24.43 -14.76
N ASN A 76 -6.59 -23.68 -14.32
CA ASN A 76 -7.82 -23.45 -15.07
C ASN A 76 -7.95 -21.99 -15.56
N PRO A 77 -7.81 -21.72 -16.87
CA PRO A 77 -7.90 -20.37 -17.40
C PRO A 77 -9.27 -19.68 -17.26
N ALA A 78 -10.36 -20.45 -17.13
CA ALA A 78 -11.71 -19.91 -17.15
C ALA A 78 -12.08 -19.11 -15.89
N THR A 79 -11.27 -19.17 -14.84
CA THR A 79 -11.58 -18.57 -13.54
C THR A 79 -11.04 -17.15 -13.35
N TRP A 80 -10.14 -16.72 -14.24
CA TRP A 80 -9.40 -15.46 -14.17
C TRP A 80 -9.83 -14.46 -15.24
N SER A 81 -9.80 -13.18 -14.88
CA SER A 81 -10.13 -12.08 -15.78
C SER A 81 -9.20 -10.90 -15.52
N HIS A 82 -9.00 -10.06 -16.54
CA HIS A 82 -8.15 -8.88 -16.49
C HIS A 82 -8.95 -7.62 -16.77
N VAL A 83 -8.60 -6.53 -16.08
CA VAL A 83 -9.22 -5.22 -16.26
C VAL A 83 -8.15 -4.13 -16.22
N GLY A 84 -8.22 -3.19 -17.17
CA GLY A 84 -7.29 -2.06 -17.28
C GLY A 84 -6.24 -2.26 -18.38
N PRO A 85 -5.18 -1.44 -18.40
CA PRO A 85 -4.11 -1.54 -19.39
C PRO A 85 -3.24 -2.77 -19.14
N GLY A 86 -2.56 -3.24 -20.19
CA GLY A 86 -1.72 -4.44 -20.14
C GLY A 86 -2.48 -5.70 -20.57
N SER A 87 -2.03 -6.85 -20.07
CA SER A 87 -2.60 -8.16 -20.44
C SER A 87 -2.48 -9.18 -19.30
N MET A 88 -3.31 -10.21 -19.38
CA MET A 88 -3.17 -11.44 -18.62
C MET A 88 -2.89 -12.61 -19.55
N GLU A 89 -1.98 -13.49 -19.15
CA GLU A 89 -1.69 -14.75 -19.83
C GLU A 89 -1.39 -15.86 -18.82
N PHE A 90 -1.57 -17.11 -19.22
CA PHE A 90 -1.05 -18.25 -18.47
C PHE A 90 0.33 -18.61 -19.01
N THR A 91 1.31 -18.76 -18.13
CA THR A 91 2.69 -18.99 -18.51
C THR A 91 3.23 -20.26 -17.86
N THR A 92 3.97 -21.05 -18.64
CA THR A 92 4.72 -22.22 -18.16
C THR A 92 6.18 -21.88 -17.86
N GLN A 93 6.59 -20.62 -18.07
CA GLN A 93 7.96 -20.18 -17.79
C GLN A 93 8.30 -20.27 -16.30
N ARG A 94 7.31 -20.07 -15.45
CA ARG A 94 7.42 -20.17 -14.00
C ARG A 94 6.15 -20.78 -13.44
N CYS A 95 6.33 -21.64 -12.45
CA CYS A 95 5.29 -22.13 -11.57
C CYS A 95 5.92 -22.33 -10.19
N ARG A 96 5.13 -22.10 -9.15
CA ARG A 96 5.47 -22.45 -7.77
C ARG A 96 5.05 -23.90 -7.51
N ASP A 97 3.90 -24.29 -8.04
CA ASP A 97 3.33 -25.63 -7.98
C ASP A 97 2.59 -25.95 -9.29
N GLY A 98 2.36 -27.22 -9.59
CA GLY A 98 1.71 -27.60 -10.84
C GLY A 98 2.56 -27.36 -12.09
N LYS A 99 1.97 -26.75 -13.13
CA LYS A 99 2.56 -26.61 -14.47
C LYS A 99 2.61 -25.18 -14.98
N GLN A 100 1.71 -24.31 -14.52
CA GLN A 100 1.64 -22.94 -14.99
C GLN A 100 1.31 -21.95 -13.88
N SER A 101 1.55 -20.68 -14.15
CA SER A 101 1.11 -19.56 -13.31
C SER A 101 0.33 -18.56 -14.15
N VAL A 102 -0.47 -17.73 -13.49
CA VAL A 102 -1.13 -16.61 -14.16
C VAL A 102 -0.21 -15.40 -14.11
N ARG A 103 0.05 -14.80 -15.27
CA ARG A 103 0.91 -13.63 -15.43
C ARG A 103 0.08 -12.40 -15.71
N LEU A 104 0.33 -11.34 -14.96
CA LEU A 104 -0.14 -9.99 -15.21
C LEU A 104 1.01 -9.16 -15.78
N THR A 105 0.83 -8.64 -16.99
CA THR A 105 1.77 -7.71 -17.62
C THR A 105 1.12 -6.33 -17.70
N SER A 106 1.85 -5.27 -17.32
CA SER A 106 1.32 -3.91 -17.34
C SER A 106 2.35 -2.89 -17.77
N PRO A 107 1.98 -1.84 -18.54
CA PRO A 107 2.84 -0.68 -18.72
C PRO A 107 2.95 0.10 -17.40
N THR A 108 4.00 0.91 -17.25
CA THR A 108 4.21 1.75 -16.05
C THR A 108 3.56 3.13 -16.16
N VAL A 109 3.35 3.59 -17.38
CA VAL A 109 2.78 4.89 -17.78
C VAL A 109 1.85 4.64 -18.98
N LEU A 110 0.82 5.49 -19.15
CA LEU A 110 -0.04 5.49 -20.34
C LEU A 110 0.24 6.74 -21.18
N ASP A 111 0.08 6.63 -22.51
CA ASP A 111 0.43 7.71 -23.45
C ASP A 111 -0.48 8.94 -23.35
N ASN A 112 -1.67 8.83 -22.74
CA ASN A 112 -2.71 9.87 -22.71
C ASN A 112 -3.28 10.14 -21.30
N VAL A 113 -2.41 10.25 -20.29
CA VAL A 113 -2.86 10.56 -18.92
C VAL A 113 -3.24 12.05 -18.85
N PRO A 114 -4.48 12.40 -18.42
CA PRO A 114 -4.87 13.80 -18.30
C PRO A 114 -3.94 14.56 -17.34
N ASP A 115 -3.66 15.84 -17.58
CA ASP A 115 -2.78 16.69 -16.74
C ASP A 115 -3.10 16.62 -15.23
N ILE A 116 -4.37 16.45 -14.89
CA ILE A 116 -4.85 16.30 -13.50
C ILE A 116 -4.44 14.98 -12.84
N CYS A 117 -4.11 13.95 -13.62
CA CYS A 117 -3.70 12.61 -13.14
C CYS A 117 -2.17 12.51 -12.94
N HIS A 118 -1.38 13.41 -13.53
CA HIS A 118 0.08 13.49 -13.32
C HIS A 118 0.47 13.73 -11.85
N GLN A 119 -0.49 14.10 -10.99
CA GLN A 119 -0.22 14.39 -9.58
C GLN A 119 -0.28 13.15 -8.66
N ARG A 120 -0.65 11.95 -9.15
CA ARG A 120 -0.66 10.77 -8.27
C ARG A 120 -0.52 9.39 -8.91
N MET A 121 -1.17 9.11 -10.04
CA MET A 121 -1.25 7.76 -10.63
C MET A 121 -1.52 7.83 -12.14
N TYR A 122 -0.80 7.06 -12.94
CA TYR A 122 -0.99 6.97 -14.39
C TYR A 122 -2.11 5.99 -14.80
N GLY A 123 -2.67 5.26 -13.83
CA GLY A 123 -3.73 4.27 -14.04
C GLY A 123 -3.66 3.12 -13.05
N GLN A 124 -4.47 2.10 -13.27
CA GLN A 124 -4.40 0.83 -12.55
C GLN A 124 -4.72 -0.32 -13.50
N THR A 125 -4.04 -1.44 -13.30
CA THR A 125 -4.42 -2.73 -13.89
C THR A 125 -4.75 -3.69 -12.77
N LEU A 126 -5.66 -4.62 -13.03
CA LEU A 126 -5.98 -5.66 -12.07
C LEU A 126 -6.21 -7.01 -12.73
N LEU A 127 -5.84 -8.03 -11.98
CA LEU A 127 -6.12 -9.43 -12.25
C LEU A 127 -7.14 -9.90 -11.23
N ARG A 128 -8.29 -10.39 -11.69
CA ARG A 128 -9.44 -10.75 -10.86
C ARG A 128 -9.74 -12.24 -10.93
N ARG A 129 -9.88 -12.85 -9.75
CA ARG A 129 -10.45 -14.18 -9.53
C ARG A 129 -11.85 -14.06 -8.97
N SER A 130 -12.86 -14.53 -9.71
CA SER A 130 -14.29 -14.36 -9.34
C SER A 130 -14.89 -15.59 -8.65
N PHE A 131 -15.60 -15.41 -7.54
CA PHE A 131 -16.23 -16.47 -6.77
C PHE A 131 -17.76 -16.35 -6.80
N ALA A 132 -18.45 -17.47 -6.64
CA ALA A 132 -19.91 -17.55 -6.69
C ALA A 132 -20.55 -17.18 -5.33
N LYS A 133 -20.19 -16.01 -4.77
CA LYS A 133 -20.71 -15.50 -3.48
C LYS A 133 -20.50 -16.49 -2.33
N GLU A 134 -19.28 -16.98 -2.21
CA GLU A 134 -18.93 -18.00 -1.21
C GLU A 134 -18.86 -17.44 0.21
N ASP A 135 -19.18 -18.27 1.21
CA ASP A 135 -18.99 -17.93 2.62
C ASP A 135 -17.59 -18.38 3.09
N TRP A 136 -16.76 -17.41 3.44
CA TRP A 136 -15.42 -17.58 3.99
C TRP A 136 -15.33 -17.16 5.46
N SER A 137 -16.45 -17.06 6.18
CA SER A 137 -16.50 -16.65 7.59
C SER A 137 -15.66 -17.53 8.52
N GLY A 138 -15.49 -18.82 8.18
CA GLY A 138 -14.60 -19.75 8.89
C GLY A 138 -13.11 -19.50 8.69
N TYR A 139 -12.72 -18.70 7.69
CA TYR A 139 -11.33 -18.40 7.37
C TYR A 139 -10.96 -16.98 7.79
N ASN A 140 -9.70 -16.82 8.19
CA ASN A 140 -9.18 -15.54 8.70
C ASN A 140 -7.92 -15.07 7.97
N ARG A 141 -7.45 -15.82 6.98
CA ARG A 141 -6.26 -15.49 6.21
C ARG A 141 -6.45 -15.79 4.73
N LEU A 142 -5.94 -14.89 3.91
CA LEU A 142 -5.67 -15.13 2.50
C LEU A 142 -4.17 -15.40 2.33
N SER A 143 -3.82 -16.36 1.49
CA SER A 143 -2.44 -16.77 1.21
C SER A 143 -2.25 -16.95 -0.28
N PHE A 144 -1.16 -16.43 -0.84
CA PHE A 144 -0.82 -16.64 -2.26
C PHE A 144 0.68 -16.43 -2.50
N TRP A 145 1.16 -16.90 -3.63
CA TRP A 145 2.53 -16.65 -4.09
C TRP A 145 2.54 -15.66 -5.24
N VAL A 146 3.52 -14.76 -5.23
CA VAL A 146 3.74 -13.79 -6.31
C VAL A 146 5.23 -13.66 -6.62
N TYR A 147 5.57 -13.67 -7.91
CA TYR A 147 6.91 -13.44 -8.43
C TYR A 147 6.90 -12.13 -9.25
N PRO A 148 7.48 -11.04 -8.72
CA PRO A 148 7.58 -9.78 -9.46
C PRO A 148 8.84 -9.75 -10.34
N THR A 149 8.68 -9.39 -11.61
CA THR A 149 9.77 -9.05 -12.55
C THR A 149 9.66 -7.58 -12.96
N LEU A 150 10.38 -6.71 -12.26
CA LEU A 150 10.37 -5.26 -12.44
C LEU A 150 11.82 -4.72 -12.48
N PRO A 151 12.53 -4.85 -13.62
CA PRO A 151 13.91 -4.39 -13.73
C PRO A 151 14.07 -2.90 -13.47
N GLY A 152 15.01 -2.52 -12.60
CA GLY A 152 15.36 -1.14 -12.29
C GLY A 152 14.46 -0.43 -11.26
N PHE A 153 13.39 -1.07 -10.78
CA PHE A 153 12.56 -0.53 -9.71
C PHE A 153 13.24 -0.67 -8.34
N ASN A 154 13.23 0.39 -7.54
CA ASN A 154 13.82 0.35 -6.20
C ASN A 154 12.87 -0.26 -5.16
N THR A 155 11.57 -0.02 -5.32
CA THR A 155 10.54 -0.57 -4.42
C THR A 155 9.41 -1.15 -5.25
N ILE A 156 9.13 -2.43 -5.04
CA ILE A 156 8.05 -3.14 -5.73
C ILE A 156 6.89 -3.25 -4.76
N CYS A 157 5.74 -2.73 -5.15
CA CYS A 157 4.52 -2.82 -4.38
C CYS A 157 3.35 -3.26 -5.24
N MET A 158 2.40 -3.93 -4.61
CA MET A 158 1.14 -4.35 -5.21
C MET A 158 0.04 -4.20 -4.17
N SER A 159 -1.21 -4.12 -4.62
CA SER A 159 -2.36 -4.17 -3.73
C SER A 159 -3.19 -5.42 -3.97
N VAL A 160 -3.85 -5.92 -2.93
CA VAL A 160 -4.83 -7.01 -3.01
C VAL A 160 -6.15 -6.48 -2.49
N LEU A 161 -7.23 -6.70 -3.23
CA LEU A 161 -8.57 -6.29 -2.87
C LEU A 161 -9.47 -7.51 -2.71
N LEU A 162 -10.20 -7.60 -1.58
CA LEU A 162 -11.22 -8.63 -1.35
C LEU A 162 -12.62 -8.00 -1.48
N LEU A 163 -13.39 -8.42 -2.48
CA LEU A 163 -14.77 -7.97 -2.66
C LEU A 163 -15.76 -8.95 -2.00
N ASN A 164 -16.71 -8.40 -1.25
CA ASN A 164 -17.75 -9.13 -0.52
C ASN A 164 -19.09 -8.41 -0.69
N ASP A 165 -20.11 -9.11 -1.20
CA ASP A 165 -21.47 -8.58 -1.40
C ASP A 165 -22.38 -8.82 -0.18
N GLY A 166 -21.80 -9.28 0.91
CA GLY A 166 -22.51 -9.68 2.13
C GLY A 166 -22.90 -8.52 3.02
N GLN A 167 -22.83 -8.73 4.33
CA GLN A 167 -22.95 -7.62 5.26
C GLN A 167 -21.74 -6.70 5.08
N MET A 168 -21.92 -5.49 4.55
CA MET A 168 -20.81 -4.56 4.33
C MET A 168 -21.17 -3.14 4.76
N GLU A 169 -20.15 -2.42 5.22
CA GLU A 169 -20.21 -0.96 5.35
C GLU A 169 -20.13 -0.36 3.94
N GLY A 170 -21.24 0.19 3.42
CA GLY A 170 -21.27 0.95 2.15
C GLY A 170 -22.21 0.45 1.04
N GLY A 171 -22.76 -0.76 1.15
CA GLY A 171 -23.76 -1.32 0.21
C GLY A 171 -23.19 -2.07 -1.01
N PRO A 172 -24.03 -2.82 -1.77
CA PRO A 172 -23.65 -3.80 -2.80
C PRO A 172 -22.55 -3.36 -3.77
N GLY A 173 -21.55 -4.22 -4.02
CA GLY A 173 -20.48 -3.96 -4.99
C GLY A 173 -19.43 -2.91 -4.57
N GLN A 174 -19.49 -2.39 -3.34
CA GLN A 174 -18.47 -1.49 -2.81
C GLN A 174 -17.40 -2.25 -2.02
N PRO A 175 -16.12 -1.88 -2.14
CA PRO A 175 -15.07 -2.46 -1.30
C PRO A 175 -15.33 -2.10 0.16
N THR A 176 -15.36 -3.09 1.04
CA THR A 176 -15.52 -2.85 2.48
C THR A 176 -14.32 -2.08 3.02
N ARG A 177 -14.49 -1.26 4.05
CA ARG A 177 -13.37 -0.59 4.71
C ARG A 177 -12.29 -1.59 5.13
N GLY A 178 -11.04 -1.38 4.69
CA GLY A 178 -9.91 -2.29 4.97
C GLY A 178 -9.79 -3.49 4.03
N SER A 179 -10.67 -3.64 3.03
CA SER A 179 -10.60 -4.71 2.04
C SER A 179 -9.44 -4.59 1.05
N LEU A 180 -8.70 -3.48 1.07
CA LEU A 180 -7.51 -3.25 0.26
C LEU A 180 -6.25 -3.39 1.14
N HIS A 181 -5.36 -4.29 0.75
CA HIS A 181 -4.09 -4.54 1.43
C HIS A 181 -2.93 -4.19 0.53
N TYR A 182 -1.94 -3.46 1.05
CA TYR A 182 -0.72 -3.11 0.32
C TYR A 182 0.42 -4.03 0.74
N VAL A 183 1.12 -4.58 -0.24
CA VAL A 183 2.24 -5.50 -0.02
C VAL A 183 3.50 -4.97 -0.69
N LEU A 184 4.63 -5.13 0.01
CA LEU A 184 5.96 -4.89 -0.53
C LEU A 184 6.56 -6.23 -0.93
N LEU A 185 7.20 -6.29 -2.09
CA LEU A 185 7.68 -7.53 -2.68
C LEU A 185 9.17 -7.44 -2.97
N LYS A 186 9.86 -8.57 -2.80
CA LYS A 186 11.27 -8.72 -3.17
C LYS A 186 11.38 -9.00 -4.68
N PRO A 187 12.27 -8.30 -5.40
CA PRO A 187 12.41 -8.44 -6.85
C PRO A 187 12.89 -9.84 -7.24
N ASN A 188 12.39 -10.36 -8.36
CA ASN A 188 12.90 -11.56 -9.03
C ASN A 188 12.99 -12.81 -8.13
N GLN A 189 12.03 -12.96 -7.23
CA GLN A 189 11.89 -14.16 -6.41
C GLN A 189 10.43 -14.39 -6.00
N TRP A 190 10.12 -15.62 -5.61
CA TRP A 190 8.81 -15.95 -5.06
C TRP A 190 8.61 -15.31 -3.68
N ASN A 191 7.56 -14.51 -3.56
CA ASN A 191 7.10 -13.91 -2.32
C ASN A 191 5.80 -14.59 -1.90
N HIS A 192 5.75 -15.19 -0.71
CA HIS A 192 4.54 -15.83 -0.20
C HIS A 192 3.71 -14.84 0.60
N VAL A 193 2.73 -14.16 0.04
CA VAL A 193 1.96 -13.19 0.84
C VAL A 193 0.96 -13.90 1.74
N VAL A 194 0.88 -13.50 3.01
CA VAL A 194 -0.17 -13.92 3.95
C VAL A 194 -0.84 -12.68 4.51
N TRP A 195 -2.15 -12.54 4.31
CA TRP A 195 -2.93 -11.39 4.78
C TRP A 195 -4.00 -11.83 5.77
N GLU A 196 -3.93 -11.33 7.01
CA GLU A 196 -4.96 -11.57 8.04
C GLU A 196 -6.19 -10.66 7.82
N ILE A 197 -7.33 -11.30 7.60
CA ILE A 197 -8.63 -10.67 7.30
C ILE A 197 -9.74 -10.96 8.33
N PRO A 198 -9.47 -11.21 9.63
CA PRO A 198 -10.54 -11.55 10.59
C PRO A 198 -11.54 -10.40 10.78
N HIS A 199 -11.11 -9.15 10.54
CA HIS A 199 -11.87 -7.93 10.75
C HIS A 199 -12.78 -7.56 9.57
N LEU A 200 -12.60 -8.17 8.41
CA LEU A 200 -13.47 -7.92 7.26
C LEU A 200 -14.80 -8.65 7.46
N THR A 201 -15.74 -8.50 6.54
CA THR A 201 -16.85 -9.46 6.34
C THR A 201 -16.54 -10.37 5.14
N ARG A 202 -17.02 -11.60 5.18
CA ARG A 202 -16.62 -12.71 4.28
C ARG A 202 -17.78 -13.66 3.97
N ASP A 203 -19.00 -13.28 4.26
CA ASP A 203 -20.18 -14.13 4.14
C ASP A 203 -20.63 -14.35 2.69
N LYS A 204 -20.25 -13.47 1.76
CA LYS A 204 -20.57 -13.54 0.32
C LYS A 204 -19.43 -12.99 -0.54
N VAL A 205 -18.27 -13.63 -0.48
CA VAL A 205 -17.09 -13.22 -1.24
C VAL A 205 -17.34 -13.36 -2.75
N THR A 206 -17.11 -12.29 -3.48
CA THR A 206 -17.35 -12.20 -4.93
C THR A 206 -16.07 -12.20 -5.74
N SER A 207 -14.99 -11.60 -5.26
CA SER A 207 -13.70 -11.69 -5.93
C SER A 207 -12.51 -11.40 -5.03
N VAL A 208 -11.35 -11.86 -5.50
CA VAL A 208 -10.04 -11.38 -5.07
C VAL A 208 -9.36 -10.74 -6.28
N ASP A 209 -8.93 -9.48 -6.13
CA ASP A 209 -8.25 -8.74 -7.19
C ASP A 209 -6.82 -8.42 -6.78
N PHE A 210 -5.86 -8.72 -7.66
CA PHE A 210 -4.46 -8.30 -7.57
C PHE A 210 -4.28 -7.05 -8.42
N ILE A 211 -3.89 -5.95 -7.79
CA ILE A 211 -3.89 -4.62 -8.39
C ILE A 211 -2.47 -4.10 -8.46
N TYR A 212 -2.00 -3.81 -9.67
CA TYR A 212 -0.83 -2.98 -9.88
C TYR A 212 -1.27 -1.55 -10.22
N ARG A 213 -0.77 -0.60 -9.45
CA ARG A 213 -0.99 0.83 -9.71
C ARG A 213 0.14 1.34 -10.58
N LEU A 214 -0.21 1.98 -11.69
CA LEU A 214 0.75 2.55 -12.62
C LEU A 214 1.36 3.78 -11.96
N GLN A 215 2.51 3.57 -11.32
CA GLN A 215 3.23 4.56 -10.53
C GLN A 215 4.32 5.29 -11.32
N GLY A 216 4.43 5.01 -12.62
CA GLY A 216 5.57 5.42 -13.42
C GLY A 216 6.78 4.51 -13.21
N ASN A 217 7.90 4.91 -13.77
CA ASN A 217 9.18 4.20 -13.67
C ASN A 217 10.30 5.21 -13.42
N GLU A 218 11.25 4.82 -12.58
CA GLU A 218 12.46 5.58 -12.33
C GLU A 218 13.34 5.67 -13.59
N PRO A 219 14.26 6.64 -13.68
CA PRO A 219 15.25 6.69 -14.75
C PRO A 219 16.02 5.37 -14.86
N GLY A 220 15.96 4.72 -16.02
CA GLY A 220 16.60 3.43 -16.28
C GLY A 220 15.80 2.19 -15.87
N ALA A 221 14.64 2.35 -15.23
CA ALA A 221 13.71 1.26 -14.96
C ALA A 221 12.89 0.88 -16.20
N ALA A 222 12.45 -0.38 -16.26
CA ALA A 222 11.64 -0.88 -17.35
C ALA A 222 10.29 -0.13 -17.44
N THR A 223 9.77 0.03 -18.66
CA THR A 223 8.46 0.64 -18.92
C THR A 223 7.30 -0.36 -18.82
N THR A 224 7.63 -1.63 -18.58
CA THR A 224 6.68 -2.74 -18.43
C THR A 224 7.04 -3.54 -17.19
N VAL A 225 6.02 -3.95 -16.45
CA VAL A 225 6.12 -4.76 -15.24
C VAL A 225 5.41 -6.09 -15.45
N CYS A 226 5.88 -7.12 -14.74
CA CYS A 226 5.30 -8.45 -14.80
C CYS A 226 5.16 -9.03 -13.39
N TYR A 227 4.00 -9.61 -13.08
CA TYR A 227 3.75 -10.36 -11.85
C TYR A 227 3.20 -11.74 -12.21
N ASP A 228 3.86 -12.80 -11.76
CA ASP A 228 3.34 -14.16 -11.88
C ASP A 228 2.75 -14.58 -10.54
N PHE A 229 1.53 -15.11 -10.53
CA PHE A 229 0.81 -15.52 -9.33
C PHE A 229 0.55 -17.02 -9.33
N ASP A 230 0.60 -17.61 -8.14
CA ASP A 230 0.38 -19.04 -7.96
C ASP A 230 -0.15 -19.38 -6.56
N GLN A 231 -0.81 -20.54 -6.42
CA GLN A 231 -1.41 -21.13 -5.22
C GLN A 231 -2.19 -20.13 -4.36
N LEU A 232 -3.37 -19.72 -4.81
CA LEU A 232 -4.28 -18.90 -4.02
C LEU A 232 -5.06 -19.78 -3.04
N GLU A 233 -5.00 -19.44 -1.76
CA GLU A 233 -5.59 -20.22 -0.68
C GLU A 233 -6.27 -19.31 0.36
N VAL A 234 -7.27 -19.87 1.03
CA VAL A 234 -7.77 -19.33 2.30
C VAL A 234 -7.39 -20.27 3.43
N ARG A 235 -7.00 -19.68 4.55
CA ARG A 235 -6.51 -20.38 5.74
C ARG A 235 -7.32 -19.96 6.95
N GLY A 236 -7.66 -20.94 7.76
CA GLY A 236 -8.53 -20.82 8.92
C GLY A 236 -7.80 -21.13 10.21
N ARG A 237 -8.37 -20.60 11.29
CA ARG A 237 -8.17 -21.11 12.64
C ARG A 237 -9.52 -21.64 13.09
N GLN A 238 -9.58 -22.81 13.70
CA GLN A 238 -10.74 -23.22 14.46
C GLN A 238 -10.96 -22.17 15.55
N ILE A 239 -12.08 -21.45 15.49
CA ILE A 239 -12.55 -20.71 16.66
C ILE A 239 -12.79 -21.80 17.70
N ALA A 240 -11.99 -21.83 18.76
CA ALA A 240 -12.25 -22.72 19.89
C ALA A 240 -13.72 -22.53 20.27
N GLY A 241 -14.52 -23.56 20.05
CA GLY A 241 -15.94 -23.54 20.33
C GLY A 241 -16.13 -23.23 21.81
N ASN A 242 -16.49 -21.98 22.10
CA ASN A 242 -17.03 -21.53 23.38
C ASN A 242 -17.69 -20.16 23.18
N GLY A 243 -18.63 -20.11 22.23
CA GLY A 243 -19.66 -19.09 22.17
C GLY A 243 -20.99 -19.81 22.15
N ARG A 244 -21.67 -19.84 23.29
CA ARG A 244 -23.04 -20.35 23.40
C ARG A 244 -23.87 -19.81 22.24
N PHE A 245 -24.20 -20.66 21.27
CA PHE A 245 -25.45 -20.49 20.56
C PHE A 245 -26.52 -20.52 21.64
N ARG A 246 -27.10 -19.36 21.96
CA ARG A 246 -28.42 -19.36 22.56
C ARG A 246 -29.28 -20.11 21.54
N ALA A 247 -29.67 -21.32 21.89
CA ALA A 247 -30.75 -22.02 21.22
C ALA A 247 -31.85 -20.98 21.00
N ALA A 248 -32.23 -20.79 19.74
CA ALA A 248 -33.46 -20.09 19.43
C ALA A 248 -34.54 -20.77 20.28
N GLY A 249 -35.07 -20.04 21.26
CA GLY A 249 -36.24 -20.47 22.00
C GLY A 249 -37.36 -20.79 21.02
N PRO A 250 -38.32 -21.64 21.41
CA PRO A 250 -39.36 -22.10 20.50
C PRO A 250 -40.05 -20.90 19.84
N ILE A 251 -40.13 -20.97 18.52
CA ILE A 251 -40.80 -20.03 17.63
C ILE A 251 -42.21 -19.78 18.19
N ALA A 252 -42.43 -18.60 18.78
CA ALA A 252 -43.77 -18.14 19.05
C ALA A 252 -44.46 -17.92 17.70
N ARG A 253 -45.51 -18.72 17.43
CA ARG A 253 -46.41 -18.49 16.30
C ARG A 253 -46.90 -17.05 16.35
N VAL A 254 -46.72 -16.34 15.25
CA VAL A 254 -47.44 -15.10 14.96
C VAL A 254 -48.93 -15.46 14.92
N ALA A 255 -49.70 -14.96 15.90
CA ALA A 255 -51.14 -14.96 15.83
C ALA A 255 -51.56 -13.88 14.82
N GLU A 256 -52.31 -14.27 13.79
CA GLU A 256 -52.99 -13.35 12.88
C GLU A 256 -53.82 -12.34 13.69
N SER A 257 -53.52 -11.05 13.50
CA SER A 257 -54.32 -9.96 14.03
C SER A 257 -55.55 -9.74 13.14
N ASP A 258 -56.72 -9.99 13.72
CA ASP A 258 -58.06 -9.67 13.22
C ASP A 258 -58.16 -8.21 12.70
N PRO A 259 -58.56 -7.97 11.44
CA PRO A 259 -58.56 -6.64 10.83
C PRO A 259 -59.78 -5.75 11.21
N SER A 260 -60.55 -6.07 12.26
CA SER A 260 -61.82 -5.37 12.57
C SER A 260 -61.78 -4.28 13.66
N ARG A 261 -60.64 -3.92 14.26
CA ARG A 261 -60.58 -2.86 15.29
C ARG A 261 -59.91 -1.57 14.80
N ARG A 262 -60.72 -0.63 14.30
CA ARG A 262 -60.32 0.80 14.21
C ARG A 262 -60.36 1.40 15.61
N ASN A 263 -59.20 1.78 16.15
CA ASN A 263 -59.11 2.69 17.29
C ASN A 263 -58.42 3.98 16.84
N VAL A 264 -59.16 5.07 16.97
CA VAL A 264 -58.75 6.45 16.67
C VAL A 264 -57.84 6.94 17.80
N PRO A 265 -56.68 7.57 17.55
CA PRO A 265 -55.86 8.10 18.63
C PRO A 265 -56.40 9.45 19.10
N THR A 266 -56.81 9.51 20.38
CA THR A 266 -57.06 10.75 21.12
C THR A 266 -55.72 11.35 21.55
N LEU A 267 -55.45 12.58 21.10
CA LEU A 267 -54.32 13.40 21.50
C LEU A 267 -54.54 13.94 22.91
N VAL A 268 -53.74 13.53 23.90
CA VAL A 268 -53.72 14.14 25.24
C VAL A 268 -52.42 14.94 25.38
N MET A 269 -52.57 16.26 25.38
CA MET A 269 -51.54 17.23 25.77
C MET A 269 -51.44 17.27 27.31
N ILE A 270 -50.25 17.02 27.85
CA ILE A 270 -49.93 17.27 29.26
C ILE A 270 -49.14 18.58 29.32
N ARG A 271 -49.59 19.48 30.20
CA ARG A 271 -48.98 20.80 30.50
C ARG A 271 -47.60 20.67 31.12
#